data_AF-A0A951Z0Q9-F1
#
_entry.id   AF-A0A951Z0Q9-F1
#
_cell.length_a   1.000
_cell.length_b   1.000
_cell.length_c   1.000
_cell.angle_alpha   90.00
_cell.angle_beta   90.00
_cell.angle_gamma   90.00
#
_symmetry.space_group_name_H-M   'P 1'
#
loop_
_entity.id
_entity.type
_entity.pdbx_description
1 polymer ?
#
loop_
_entity_poly.entity_id
_entity_poly.type
_entity_poly.pdbx_seq_one_letter_code
_entity_poly.pdbx_strand_id
1 'polypeptide(L)' 'SFTTDWRFAPERSREIVEALLANGRRVTYAEVDAPHGHDAFLLEDPQYVAVMRAWFDRVATRVEIAR' A
#
# COMPACT_ATOMS: atom_id res chain seq x y z
N SER A 1 -0.27 -4.02 2.60
CA SER A 1 0.03 -5.31 3.26
C SER A 1 -0.81 -6.39 2.63
N PHE A 2 -0.47 -7.66 2.86
CA PHE A 2 -1.29 -8.80 2.43
C PHE A 2 -1.81 -9.54 3.67
N THR A 3 -3.10 -9.86 3.68
CA THR A 3 -3.81 -10.45 4.85
C THR A 3 -3.13 -11.71 5.39
N THR A 4 -2.51 -12.49 4.52
CA THR A 4 -1.86 -13.77 4.85
C THR A 4 -0.33 -13.69 4.98
N ASP A 5 0.27 -12.48 4.91
CA ASP A 5 1.72 -12.32 5.05
C ASP A 5 2.13 -12.54 6.51
N TRP A 6 2.76 -13.67 6.81
CA TRP A 6 3.28 -13.97 8.15
C TRP A 6 4.65 -13.34 8.43
N ARG A 7 5.41 -13.00 7.37
CA ARG A 7 6.76 -12.43 7.49
C ARG A 7 6.70 -10.93 7.80
N PHE A 8 5.76 -10.24 7.17
CA PHE A 8 5.45 -8.83 7.40
C PHE A 8 3.96 -8.66 7.71
N ALA A 9 3.57 -9.17 8.89
CA ALA A 9 2.18 -9.20 9.37
C ALA A 9 1.46 -7.85 9.19
N PRO A 10 0.18 -7.85 8.77
CA PRO A 10 -0.61 -6.63 8.59
C PRO A 10 -0.57 -5.68 9.80
N GLU A 11 -0.55 -6.22 11.01
CA GLU A 11 -0.47 -5.48 12.27
C GLU A 11 0.77 -4.57 12.30
N ARG A 12 1.92 -5.06 11.84
CA ARG A 12 3.17 -4.28 11.77
C ARG A 12 3.09 -3.16 10.76
N SER A 13 2.33 -3.35 9.67
CA SER A 13 2.08 -2.28 8.71
C SER A 13 1.14 -1.21 9.29
N ARG A 14 0.11 -1.62 10.04
CA ARG A 14 -0.81 -0.69 10.72
C ARG A 14 -0.08 0.18 11.74
N GLU A 15 0.83 -0.39 12.54
CA GLU A 15 1.70 0.37 13.46
C GLU A 15 2.46 1.51 12.74
N ILE A 16 3.04 1.23 11.57
CA ILE A 16 3.75 2.23 10.78
C ILE A 16 2.80 3.33 10.27
N VAL A 17 1.62 2.94 9.79
CA VAL A 17 0.61 3.87 9.27
C VAL A 17 0.09 4.79 10.38
N GLU A 18 -0.21 4.23 11.55
CA GLU A 18 -0.65 4.98 12.72
C GLU A 18 0.42 6.00 13.15
N ALA A 19 1.69 5.58 13.21
CA ALA A 19 2.79 6.50 13.53
C ALA A 19 2.93 7.63 12.49
N LEU A 20 2.78 7.34 11.20
CA LEU A 20 2.82 8.35 10.14
C LEU A 20 1.64 9.34 10.24
N LEU A 21 0.44 8.83 10.50
CA LEU A 21 -0.77 9.65 10.70
C LEU A 21 -0.62 10.55 11.93
N ALA A 22 -0.15 10.02 13.05
CA ALA A 22 0.10 10.78 14.27
C ALA A 22 1.10 11.93 14.08
N ASN A 23 1.99 11.82 13.09
CA ASN A 23 2.97 12.85 12.73
C ASN A 23 2.52 13.74 11.55
N GLY A 24 1.22 13.76 11.23
CA GLY A 24 0.66 14.62 10.19
C GLY A 24 1.16 14.31 8.78
N ARG A 25 1.66 13.09 8.53
CA ARG A 25 2.11 12.68 7.20
C ARG A 25 0.93 12.21 6.36
N ARG A 26 0.93 12.59 5.08
CA ARG A 26 -0.03 12.09 4.09
C ARG A 26 0.34 10.67 3.69
N VAL A 27 -0.31 9.68 4.30
CA VAL A 27 -0.12 8.26 4.02
C VAL A 27 -1.34 7.67 3.30
N THR A 28 -1.13 6.58 2.58
CA THR A 28 -2.20 5.76 2.01
C THR A 28 -1.90 4.32 2.39
N TYR A 29 -2.89 3.62 2.91
CA TYR A 29 -2.78 2.22 3.33
C TYR A 29 -3.83 1.40 2.61
N ALA A 30 -3.43 0.22 2.14
CA ALA A 30 -4.30 -0.80 1.61
C ALA A 30 -3.86 -2.15 2.15
N GLU A 31 -4.83 -2.93 2.60
CA GLU A 31 -4.66 -4.31 3.01
C GLU A 31 -5.36 -5.16 1.97
N VAL A 32 -4.56 -5.93 1.23
CA VAL A 32 -5.02 -6.72 0.08
C VAL A 32 -5.25 -8.13 0.56
N ASP A 33 -6.41 -8.68 0.24
CA ASP A 33 -6.69 -10.08 0.52
C ASP A 33 -6.06 -10.94 -0.56
N ALA A 34 -4.98 -11.65 -0.22
CA ALA A 34 -4.24 -12.48 -1.16
C ALA A 34 -3.79 -13.76 -0.45
N PRO A 35 -3.91 -14.95 -1.05
CA PRO A 35 -3.58 -16.22 -0.39
C PRO A 35 -2.08 -16.52 -0.37
N HIS A 36 -1.27 -15.78 -1.13
CA HIS A 36 0.16 -16.07 -1.34
C HIS A 36 1.08 -15.39 -0.32
N GLY A 37 0.52 -14.77 0.72
CA GLY A 37 1.26 -14.12 1.79
C GLY A 37 2.26 -13.09 1.28
N HIS A 38 3.50 -13.21 1.75
CA HIS A 38 4.56 -12.25 1.43
C HIS A 38 4.79 -12.10 -0.06
N ASP A 39 4.83 -13.18 -0.82
CA ASP A 39 5.20 -13.13 -2.24
C ASP A 39 4.04 -12.63 -3.13
N ALA A 40 2.88 -12.29 -2.56
CA ALA A 40 1.73 -11.80 -3.31
C ALA A 40 2.03 -10.51 -4.10
N PHE A 41 3.00 -9.68 -3.70
CA PHE A 41 3.39 -8.50 -4.49
C PHE A 41 4.10 -8.83 -5.80
N LEU A 42 4.62 -10.06 -5.95
CA LEU A 42 5.25 -10.53 -7.19
C LEU A 42 4.23 -11.08 -8.19
N LEU A 43 2.97 -11.25 -7.78
CA LEU A 43 1.92 -11.85 -8.57
C LEU A 43 0.99 -10.79 -9.16
N GLU A 44 0.30 -11.17 -10.24
CA GLU A 44 -0.72 -10.34 -10.87
C GLU A 44 -2.03 -10.41 -10.07
N ASP A 45 -2.03 -9.81 -8.87
CA ASP A 45 -3.24 -9.60 -8.09
C ASP A 45 -3.96 -8.31 -8.57
N PRO A 46 -5.20 -8.40 -9.10
CA PRO A 46 -5.89 -7.25 -9.66
C PRO A 46 -6.13 -6.11 -8.66
N GLN A 47 -6.38 -6.44 -7.38
CA GLN A 47 -6.61 -5.45 -6.35
C GLN A 47 -5.30 -4.72 -6.02
N TYR A 48 -4.20 -5.44 -5.84
CA TYR A 48 -2.88 -4.87 -5.62
C TYR A 48 -2.45 -3.96 -6.77
N VAL A 49 -2.57 -4.44 -8.02
CA VAL A 49 -2.19 -3.67 -9.22
C VAL A 49 -3.05 -2.41 -9.36
N ALA A 50 -4.36 -2.49 -9.08
CA ALA A 50 -5.25 -1.34 -9.12
C ALA A 50 -4.87 -0.27 -8.07
N VAL A 51 -4.52 -0.68 -6.85
CA VAL A 51 -4.04 0.23 -5.80
C VAL A 51 -2.74 0.93 -6.22
N MET A 52 -1.78 0.17 -6.75
CA MET A 52 -0.51 0.73 -7.22
C MET A 52 -0.71 1.72 -8.36
N ARG A 53 -1.56 1.37 -9.34
CA ARG A 53 -1.92 2.27 -10.46
C ARG A 53 -2.52 3.58 -9.94
N ALA A 54 -3.56 3.51 -9.11
CA ALA A 54 -4.20 4.69 -8.55
C ALA A 54 -3.24 5.58 -7.74
N TRP A 55 -2.28 4.97 -7.03
CA TRP A 55 -1.23 5.71 -6.35
C TRP A 55 -0.30 6.44 -7.33
N PHE A 56 0.21 5.75 -8.35
CA PHE A 56 1.11 6.34 -9.34
C PHE A 56 0.43 7.44 -10.16
N ASP A 57 -0.81 7.25 -10.57
CA ASP A 57 -1.60 8.27 -11.28
C ASP A 57 -1.72 9.54 -10.43
N ARG A 58 -2.01 9.40 -9.14
CA ARG A 58 -2.06 10.52 -8.20
C ARG A 58 -0.72 11.24 -8.05
N VAL A 59 0.40 10.50 -8.06
CA VAL A 59 1.75 11.08 -8.02
C VAL A 59 2.04 11.85 -9.31
N ALA A 60 1.71 11.26 -10.47
CA ALA A 60 1.89 11.89 -11.77
C ALA A 60 1.11 13.21 -11.85
N THR A 61 -0.18 13.22 -11.51
CA THR A 61 -0.99 14.45 -11.47
C THR A 61 -0.38 15.51 -10.55
N ARG A 62 0.12 15.13 -9.37
CA ARG A 62 0.74 16.08 -8.43
C ARG A 62 2.03 16.68 -8.98
N VAL A 63 2.85 15.89 -9.65
CA VAL A 63 4.10 16.35 -10.27
C VAL A 63 3.81 17.28 -11.45
N GLU A 64 2.79 16.97 -12.25
CA GLU A 64 2.36 17.84 -13.36
C GLU A 64 1.83 19.18 -12.88
N ILE A 65 0.97 19.21 -11.85
CA ILE A 65 0.45 20.47 -11.28
C ILE A 65 1.56 21.32 -10.64
N ALA A 66 2.63 20.69 -10.15
CA ALA A 66 3.75 21.38 -9.51
C ALA A 66 4.79 21.93 -10.51
N ARG A 67 4.63 21.69 -11.81
CA ARG A 67 5.44 22.27 -12.89
C ARG A 67 4.82 23.57 -13.38
#